data_AF-A0A0F9PZ01-F1
#
_entry.id   AF-A0A0F9PZ01-F1
#
_cell.length_a   1.000
_cell.length_b   1.000
_cell.length_c   1.000
_cell.angle_alpha   90.00
_cell.angle_beta   90.00
_cell.angle_gamma   90.00
#
_symmetry.space_group_name_H-M   'P 1'
#
loop_
_entity.id
_entity.type
_entity.pdbx_description
1 polymer ?
#
loop_
_entity_poly.entity_id
_entity_poly.type
_entity_poly.pdbx_seq_one_letter_code
_entity_poly.pdbx_strand_id
1 'polypeptide(L)' 'MKVGNTVRILARIAGIPYNDSLGVITNIDGAYILVQPNCMDPECPGGSEVELYPEEIEVLPEYPIQGQLELEFEKQE' A
#
# COMPACT_ATOMS: atom_id res chain seq x y z
N MET A 1 -7.05 -9.23 -0.38
CA MET A 1 -5.85 -8.84 -1.15
C MET A 1 -6.20 -8.88 -2.63
N LYS A 2 -5.98 -7.79 -3.36
CA LYS A 2 -6.18 -7.67 -4.82
C LYS A 2 -5.17 -6.67 -5.39
N VAL A 3 -4.92 -6.74 -6.71
CA VAL A 3 -4.20 -5.69 -7.44
C VAL A 3 -4.88 -4.33 -7.19
N GLY A 4 -4.07 -3.30 -6.94
CA GLY A 4 -4.50 -1.96 -6.56
C GLY A 4 -4.68 -1.74 -5.05
N ASN A 5 -4.61 -2.78 -4.21
CA ASN A 5 -4.62 -2.56 -2.76
C ASN A 5 -3.34 -1.85 -2.29
N THR A 6 -3.51 -0.91 -1.37
CA THR A 6 -2.40 -0.35 -0.59
C THR A 6 -1.95 -1.35 0.45
N VAL A 7 -0.64 -1.53 0.56
CA VAL A 7 -0.01 -2.44 1.51
C VAL A 7 1.09 -1.70 2.27
N ARG A 8 1.35 -2.14 3.49
CA ARG A 8 2.57 -1.82 4.23
C ARG A 8 3.56 -2.96 4.03
N ILE A 9 4.79 -2.63 3.67
CA ILE A 9 5.87 -3.60 3.50
C ILE A 9 6.51 -3.86 4.87
N LEU A 10 6.50 -5.11 5.31
CA LEU A 10 7.07 -5.57 6.58
C LEU A 10 8.49 -6.13 6.40
N ALA A 11 8.87 -6.50 5.18
CA ALA A 11 10.16 -7.08 4.89
C ALA A 11 11.31 -6.07 5.02
N ARG A 12 12.41 -6.54 5.62
CA ARG A 12 13.73 -5.97 5.41
C ARG A 12 14.35 -6.58 4.16
N ILE A 13 14.17 -5.90 3.03
CA ILE A 13 14.89 -6.25 1.81
C ILE A 13 16.34 -5.81 2.01
N ALA A 14 17.27 -6.75 1.82
CA ALA A 14 18.68 -6.54 2.09
C ALA A 14 19.22 -5.30 1.35
N GLY A 15 19.54 -4.25 2.11
CA GLY A 15 20.13 -3.01 1.58
C GLY A 15 19.13 -1.93 1.16
N ILE A 16 17.81 -2.14 1.25
CA ILE A 16 16.82 -1.12 0.88
C ILE A 16 15.80 -0.92 2.01
N PRO A 17 15.62 0.31 2.53
CA PRO A 17 14.78 0.57 3.70
C PRO A 17 13.28 0.62 3.33
N TYR A 18 12.73 -0.46 2.80
CA TYR A 18 11.28 -0.58 2.57
C TYR A 18 10.47 -0.91 3.82
N ASN A 19 11.11 -1.14 4.97
CA ASN A 19 10.41 -1.48 6.19
C ASN A 19 9.45 -0.35 6.60
N ASP A 20 8.20 -0.72 6.89
CA ASP A 20 7.08 0.19 7.17
C ASP A 20 6.70 1.14 6.02
N SER A 21 7.30 0.97 4.83
CA SER A 21 6.94 1.75 3.65
C SER A 21 5.60 1.31 3.08
N LEU A 22 4.86 2.28 2.55
CA LEU A 22 3.63 2.00 1.83
C LEU A 22 3.95 1.59 0.39
N GLY A 23 3.12 0.74 -0.19
CA GLY A 23 3.18 0.38 -1.60
C GLY A 23 1.81 0.00 -2.14
N VAL A 24 1.74 -0.21 -3.44
CA VAL A 24 0.52 -0.66 -4.13
C VAL A 24 0.80 -1.98 -4.81
N ILE A 25 -0.10 -2.96 -4.64
CA ILE A 25 0.01 -4.24 -5.34
C ILE A 25 -0.21 -4.00 -6.85
N THR A 26 0.78 -4.33 -7.66
CA THR A 26 0.71 -4.24 -9.13
C THR A 26 0.41 -5.60 -9.77
N ASN A 27 0.86 -6.70 -9.16
CA ASN A 27 0.62 -8.06 -9.65
C ASN A 27 0.59 -9.09 -8.51
N ILE A 28 -0.09 -10.23 -8.74
CA ILE A 28 -0.17 -11.38 -7.83
C ILE A 28 0.02 -12.66 -8.66
N ASP A 29 1.17 -13.32 -8.51
CA ASP A 29 1.52 -14.55 -9.26
C ASP A 29 1.30 -15.84 -8.45
N GLY A 30 0.48 -15.78 -7.39
CA GLY A 30 0.15 -16.92 -6.53
C GLY A 30 1.28 -17.38 -5.58
N ALA A 31 2.55 -17.32 -6.02
CA ALA A 31 3.73 -17.57 -5.20
C ALA A 31 4.32 -16.29 -4.59
N TYR A 32 4.26 -15.17 -5.33
CA TYR A 32 4.78 -13.87 -4.92
C TYR A 32 3.84 -12.75 -5.39
N ILE A 33 4.08 -11.56 -4.84
CA ILE A 33 3.30 -10.35 -5.05
C ILE A 33 4.26 -9.27 -5.51
N LEU A 34 3.95 -8.62 -6.62
CA LEU A 34 4.65 -7.41 -7.03
C LEU A 34 4.02 -6.20 -6.36
N VAL A 35 4.84 -5.44 -5.65
CA VAL A 35 4.45 -4.21 -4.99
C VAL A 35 5.27 -3.07 -5.56
N GLN A 36 4.60 -2.00 -6.00
CA GLN A 36 5.25 -0.73 -6.28
C GLN A 36 5.34 0.07 -4.98
N PRO A 37 6.51 0.15 -4.33
CA PRO A 37 6.70 0.97 -3.14
C PRO A 37 6.50 2.45 -3.46
N ASN A 38 5.72 3.10 -2.62
CA ASN A 38 5.58 4.55 -2.56
C ASN A 38 6.59 5.10 -1.55
N CYS A 39 7.86 5.06 -1.95
CA CYS A 39 8.90 5.66 -1.16
C CYS A 39 8.90 7.18 -1.36
N MET A 40 8.76 7.92 -0.26
CA MET A 40 9.05 9.35 -0.23
C MET A 40 10.54 9.65 0.02
N ASP A 41 11.32 8.63 0.36
CA ASP A 41 12.73 8.75 0.64
C ASP A 41 13.55 8.75 -0.67
N PRO A 42 14.45 9.73 -0.88
CA PRO A 42 15.28 9.81 -2.09
C PRO A 42 16.33 8.70 -2.21
N GLU A 43 16.65 7.98 -1.12
CA GLU A 43 17.56 6.83 -1.12
C GLU A 43 16.85 5.52 -1.44
N CYS A 44 15.52 5.52 -1.41
CA CYS A 44 14.75 4.41 -1.93
C CYS A 44 14.78 4.46 -3.48
N PRO A 45 15.04 3.34 -4.17
CA PRO A 45 14.86 3.26 -5.61
C PRO A 45 13.36 3.29 -5.93
N GLY A 46 12.79 4.50 -5.87
CA GLY A 46 11.42 4.76 -6.26
C GLY A 46 11.23 4.38 -7.73
N GLY A 47 10.20 3.59 -8.01
CA GLY A 47 9.79 3.25 -9.39
C GLY A 47 10.19 1.86 -9.88
N SER A 48 10.83 1.01 -9.07
CA SER A 48 10.95 -0.42 -9.38
C SER A 48 9.95 -1.22 -8.56
N GLU A 49 9.29 -2.18 -9.18
CA GLU A 49 8.46 -3.16 -8.50
C GLU A 49 9.34 -4.09 -7.67
N VAL A 50 8.80 -4.54 -6.54
CA VAL A 50 9.48 -5.40 -5.59
C VAL A 50 8.69 -6.68 -5.43
N GLU A 51 9.37 -7.81 -5.59
CA GLU A 51 8.83 -9.15 -5.31
C GLU A 51 8.79 -9.40 -3.80
N LEU A 52 7.59 -9.62 -3.27
CA LEU A 52 7.34 -9.87 -1.86
C LEU A 52 6.44 -11.08 -1.68
N TYR A 53 6.61 -11.80 -0.58
CA TYR A 53 5.69 -12.85 -0.18
C TYR A 53 4.48 -12.27 0.58
N PRO A 54 3.34 -13.00 0.62
CA PRO A 54 2.16 -12.55 1.37
C PRO A 54 2.44 -12.26 2.86
N GLU A 55 3.36 -12.98 3.49
CA GLU A 55 3.79 -12.77 4.88
C GLU A 55 4.67 -11.53 5.09
N GLU A 56 5.21 -10.97 4.01
CA GLU A 56 6.10 -9.80 4.03
C GLU A 56 5.36 -8.47 3.85
N ILE A 57 4.02 -8.52 3.74
CA ILE A 57 3.18 -7.36 3.57
C ILE A 57 1.95 -7.41 4.47
N GLU A 58 1.46 -6.24 4.84
CA GLU A 58 0.19 -6.05 5.51
C GLU A 58 -0.75 -5.27 4.59
N VAL A 59 -1.87 -5.87 4.20
CA VAL A 59 -2.87 -5.18 3.38
C VAL A 59 -3.60 -4.16 4.24
N LEU A 60 -3.48 -2.89 3.87
CA LEU A 60 -4.19 -1.82 4.55
C LEU A 60 -5.65 -1.82 4.09
N PRO A 61 -6.61 -1.58 5.01
CA PRO A 61 -7.99 -1.39 4.60
C PRO A 61 -8.03 -0.21 3.62
N GLU A 62 -8.65 -0.43 2.46
CA GLU A 62 -9.12 0.69 1.65
C GLU A 62 -10.10 1.44 2.56
N TYR A 63 -9.67 2.58 3.13
CA TYR A 63 -10.65 3.50 3.69
C TYR A 63 -11.65 3.70 2.57
N PRO A 64 -12.95 3.40 2.78
CA PRO A 64 -13.91 3.79 1.79
C PRO A 64 -13.70 5.30 1.62
N ILE A 65 -13.41 5.74 0.40
CA ILE A 65 -13.76 7.10 0.01
C ILE A 65 -15.28 7.09 0.04
N GLN A 66 -15.85 7.11 1.25
CA GLN A 66 -17.26 7.27 1.46
C GLN A 66 -17.51 8.68 0.96
N GLY A 67 -18.10 8.77 -0.24
CA GLY A 67 -19.03 9.83 -0.59
C GLY A 67 -20.26 9.82 0.36
N GLN A 68 -19.98 9.84 1.66
CA GLN A 68 -20.85 10.01 2.81
C GLN A 68 -20.02 10.81 3.84
N LEU A 69 -19.48 11.95 3.42
CA LEU A 69 -19.87 13.15 4.17
C LEU A 69 -21.35 13.33 3.85
N GLU A 70 -22.20 12.59 4.56
CA GLU A 70 -23.56 13.05 4.74
C GLU A 70 -23.41 14.48 5.26
N LEU A 71 -23.97 15.41 4.50
CA LEU A 71 -24.19 16.77 4.91
C LEU A 71 -25.09 16.72 6.16
N GLU A 72 -24.53 16.39 7.32
CA GLU A 72 -25.03 16.82 8.61
C GLU A 72 -24.58 18.27 8.83
N PHE A 73 -24.90 19.15 7.86
CA PHE A 73 -25.20 20.52 8.21
C PHE A 73 -26.69 20.51 8.53
N GLU A 74 -26.94 20.34 9.82
CA GLU A 74 -28.19 20.63 10.50
C GLU A 74 -28.96 21.72 9.75
N LYS A 75 -30.21 21.40 9.40
CA LYS A 75 -31.26 22.42 9.36
C LYS A 75 -31.25 23.13 10.71
N GLN A 76 -30.52 24.22 10.83
CA GLN A 76 -30.85 25.26 11.80
C GLN A 76 -31.63 26.32 11.06
N GLU A 77 -32.95 26.18 11.25
CA GLU A 77 -34.02 27.18 11.31
C GLU A 77 -33.67 28.65 11.03
#